data_AF-A0A8E6HR48-F1
#
_entry.id   AF-A0A8E6HR48-F1
#
_cell.length_a   1.000
_cell.length_b   1.000
_cell.length_c   1.000
_cell.angle_alpha   90.00
_cell.angle_beta   90.00
_cell.angle_gamma   90.00
#
_symmetry.space_group_name_H-M   'P 1'
#
loop_
_entity.id
_entity.type
_entity.pdbx_description
1 polymer ?
#
loop_
_entity_poly.entity_id
_entity_poly.type
_entity_poly.pdbx_seq_one_letter_code
_entity_poly.pdbx_strand_id
1 'polypeptide(L)'
;MTCVTLLSIPFVEYYAMRNDIKNGTAPFPHIMRTWMPFDKNHSPGNWITVVWHASLILWGTGLMPAIDSTIMVTMVFFGGKLDLLQETSKQMLGTDGKGISDEEADKI
;
A
#
# COMPACT_ATOMS: atom_id res chain seq x y z
N MET A 1 3.84 -10.66 5.56
CA MET A 1 4.36 -10.53 6.95
C MET A 1 3.40 -9.76 7.83
N THR A 2 3.01 -8.53 7.47
CA THR A 2 2.17 -7.62 8.27
C THR A 2 0.75 -8.16 8.55
N CYS A 3 0.12 -8.84 7.60
CA CYS A 3 -1.21 -9.45 7.82
C CYS A 3 -1.17 -10.54 8.91
N VAL A 4 -0.19 -11.45 8.84
CA VAL A 4 -0.03 -12.55 9.80
C VAL A 4 0.23 -12.02 11.21
N THR A 5 1.11 -11.01 11.34
CA THR A 5 1.39 -10.41 12.63
C THR A 5 0.15 -9.78 13.23
N LEU A 6 -0.61 -8.98 12.47
CA LEU A 6 -1.79 -8.29 12.99
C LEU A 6 -2.91 -9.26 13.38
N LEU A 7 -3.15 -10.31 12.60
CA LEU A 7 -4.16 -11.31 12.92
C LEU A 7 -3.80 -12.16 14.14
N SER A 8 -2.50 -12.33 14.44
CA SER A 8 -2.03 -13.11 15.58
C SER A 8 -2.10 -12.38 16.93
N ILE A 9 -2.11 -11.04 16.94
CA ILE A 9 -2.15 -10.20 18.16
C ILE A 9 -3.25 -10.59 19.16
N PRO A 10 -4.55 -10.67 18.77
CA PRO A 10 -5.59 -11.00 19.74
C PRO A 10 -5.44 -12.40 20.33
N PHE A 11 -4.85 -13.35 19.59
CA PHE A 11 -4.57 -14.69 20.11
C PHE A 11 -3.45 -14.65 21.16
N VAL A 12 -2.36 -13.94 20.86
CA VAL A 12 -1.24 -13.80 21.80
C VAL A 12 -1.69 -13.09 23.09
N GLU A 13 -2.43 -11.99 22.97
CA GLU A 13 -2.98 -11.27 24.12
C GLU A 13 -3.98 -12.14 24.92
N TYR A 14 -4.84 -12.89 24.23
CA TYR A 14 -5.77 -13.81 24.90
C TYR A 14 -5.04 -14.89 25.70
N TYR A 15 -3.96 -15.46 25.16
CA TYR A 15 -3.15 -16.46 25.88
C TYR A 15 -2.44 -15.84 27.09
N ALA A 16 -1.90 -14.63 26.96
CA ALA A 16 -1.20 -13.94 28.04
C ALA A 16 -2.13 -13.49 29.18
N MET A 17 -3.32 -12.99 28.85
CA MET A 17 -4.27 -12.41 29.81
C MET A 17 -5.48 -13.31 30.07
N ARG A 18 -5.38 -14.60 29.75
CA ARG A 18 -6.50 -15.55 29.82
C ARG A 18 -7.23 -15.56 31.17
N ASN A 19 -6.47 -15.50 32.27
CA ASN A 19 -7.03 -15.54 33.61
C ASN A 19 -7.75 -14.23 33.96
N ASP A 20 -7.21 -13.09 33.55
CA ASP A 20 -7.79 -11.77 33.80
C ASP A 20 -9.06 -11.54 32.97
N ILE A 21 -9.10 -12.07 31.75
CA ILE A 21 -10.29 -12.07 30.88
C ILE A 21 -11.38 -12.95 31.50
N LYS A 22 -11.04 -14.15 31.98
CA LYS A 22 -12.01 -15.04 32.67
C LYS A 22 -12.54 -14.45 33.97
N ASN A 23 -11.71 -13.69 34.67
CA ASN A 23 -12.07 -13.01 35.91
C ASN A 23 -12.82 -11.68 35.67
N GLY A 24 -13.02 -11.29 34.40
CA GLY A 24 -13.72 -10.06 34.03
C GLY A 24 -12.95 -8.76 34.31
N THR A 25 -11.68 -8.86 34.70
CA THR A 25 -10.82 -7.71 35.05
C THR A 25 -10.13 -7.10 33.83
N ALA A 26 -10.07 -7.79 32.69
CA ALA A 26 -9.46 -7.31 31.46
C ALA A 26 -10.48 -7.23 30.30
N PRO A 27 -10.44 -6.16 29.47
CA PRO A 27 -11.27 -6.05 28.27
C PRO A 27 -10.84 -7.06 27.20
N PHE A 28 -11.75 -7.38 26.27
CA PHE A 28 -11.47 -8.30 25.17
C PHE A 28 -10.33 -7.78 24.28
N PRO A 29 -9.34 -8.63 23.92
CA PRO A 29 -8.22 -8.22 23.07
C PRO A 29 -8.68 -8.02 21.61
N HIS A 30 -8.48 -6.81 21.09
CA HIS A 30 -8.89 -6.41 19.74
C HIS A 30 -7.68 -6.28 18.82
N ILE A 31 -7.83 -6.64 17.54
CA ILE A 31 -6.76 -6.50 16.52
C ILE A 31 -6.24 -5.06 16.43
N MET A 32 -7.15 -4.07 16.52
CA MET A 32 -6.81 -2.66 16.58
C MET A 32 -7.66 -1.98 17.66
N ARG A 33 -7.05 -1.08 18.44
CA ARG A 33 -7.76 -0.22 19.39
C ARG A 33 -8.39 0.96 18.67
N THR A 34 -9.44 0.69 17.92
CA THR A 34 -10.23 1.71 17.20
C THR A 34 -11.52 2.01 17.94
N TRP A 35 -12.05 3.22 17.74
CA TRP A 35 -13.38 3.56 18.21
C TRP A 35 -14.43 2.89 17.30
N MET A 36 -15.47 2.31 17.89
CA MET A 36 -16.61 1.75 17.18
C MET A 36 -17.89 2.38 17.74
N PRO A 37 -18.91 2.64 16.89
CA PRO A 37 -20.19 3.20 17.33
C PRO A 37 -21.06 2.21 18.14
N PHE A 38 -20.56 1.00 18.41
CA PHE A 38 -21.23 -0.07 19.14
C PHE A 38 -20.30 -0.68 20.20
N ASP A 39 -20.87 -1.38 21.20
CA ASP A 39 -20.09 -2.02 22.26
C ASP A 39 -19.28 -3.19 21.70
N LYS A 40 -17.98 -2.94 21.50
CA LYS A 40 -17.01 -3.93 21.01
C LYS A 40 -16.48 -4.85 22.10
N ASN A 41 -16.76 -4.61 23.38
CA ASN A 41 -16.22 -5.42 24.47
C ASN A 41 -17.11 -6.61 24.82
N HIS A 42 -18.41 -6.51 24.50
CA HIS A 42 -19.38 -7.59 24.72
C HIS A 42 -19.79 -8.26 23.41
N SER A 43 -20.22 -9.52 23.51
CA SER A 43 -20.85 -10.22 22.39
C SER A 43 -22.22 -9.59 22.09
N PRO A 44 -22.59 -9.35 20.81
CA PRO A 44 -21.90 -9.80 19.59
C PRO A 44 -20.89 -8.80 18.98
N GLY A 45 -20.77 -7.58 19.52
CA GLY A 45 -19.93 -6.54 18.92
C GLY A 45 -18.43 -6.88 18.90
N ASN A 46 -17.96 -7.73 19.80
CA ASN A 46 -16.56 -8.16 19.86
C ASN A 46 -16.10 -8.92 18.60
N TRP A 47 -16.79 -9.97 18.18
CA TRP A 47 -16.40 -10.80 17.05
C TRP A 47 -16.71 -10.10 15.72
N ILE A 48 -17.75 -9.27 15.66
CA ILE A 48 -18.02 -8.40 14.51
C ILE A 48 -16.85 -7.45 14.26
N THR A 49 -16.34 -6.82 15.33
CA THR A 49 -15.16 -5.92 15.25
C THR A 49 -13.93 -6.66 14.76
N VAL A 50 -13.70 -7.90 15.23
CA VAL A 50 -12.57 -8.74 14.80
C VAL A 50 -12.68 -9.10 13.32
N VAL A 51 -13.84 -9.58 12.86
CA VAL A 51 -14.08 -9.92 11.44
C VAL A 51 -13.89 -8.69 10.56
N TRP A 52 -14.48 -7.56 10.96
CA TRP A 52 -14.36 -6.30 10.23
C TRP A 52 -12.90 -5.86 10.04
N HIS A 53 -12.12 -5.83 11.13
CA HIS A 53 -10.71 -5.46 11.05
C HIS A 53 -9.89 -6.47 10.25
N ALA A 54 -10.17 -7.78 10.37
CA ALA A 54 -9.49 -8.79 9.59
C ALA A 54 -9.72 -8.59 8.08
N SER A 55 -10.95 -8.31 7.66
CA SER A 55 -11.28 -7.99 6.27
C SER A 55 -10.55 -6.74 5.77
N LEU A 56 -10.50 -5.68 6.57
CA LEU A 56 -9.78 -4.45 6.20
C LEU A 56 -8.27 -4.68 6.03
N ILE A 57 -7.66 -5.48 6.91
CA ILE A 57 -6.22 -5.80 6.82
C ILE A 57 -5.94 -6.65 5.59
N LEU A 58 -6.77 -7.66 5.30
CA LEU A 58 -6.62 -8.48 4.10
C LEU A 58 -6.76 -7.63 2.83
N TRP A 59 -7.73 -6.73 2.79
CA TRP A 59 -7.92 -5.81 1.67
C TRP A 59 -6.72 -4.87 1.50
N GLY A 60 -6.30 -4.19 2.58
CA GLY A 60 -5.20 -3.23 2.53
C GLY A 60 -3.86 -3.86 2.15
N THR A 61 -3.57 -5.06 2.67
CA THR A 61 -2.33 -5.78 2.36
C THR A 61 -2.31 -6.42 0.97
N GLY A 62 -3.47 -6.68 0.37
CA GLY A 62 -3.55 -7.17 -1.01
C GLY A 62 -3.51 -6.05 -2.05
N LEU A 63 -4.28 -4.97 -1.83
CA LEU A 63 -4.46 -3.92 -2.83
C LEU A 63 -3.29 -2.93 -2.87
N MET A 64 -2.77 -2.51 -1.73
CA MET A 64 -1.72 -1.48 -1.69
C MET A 64 -0.44 -1.89 -2.43
N PRO A 65 0.10 -3.11 -2.28
CA PRO A 65 1.31 -3.51 -3.02
C PRO A 65 1.09 -3.58 -4.54
N ALA A 66 -0.13 -3.91 -4.98
CA ALA A 66 -0.47 -3.89 -6.40
C ALA A 66 -0.47 -2.46 -6.96
N ILE A 67 -0.95 -1.49 -6.19
CA ILE A 67 -0.90 -0.08 -6.58
C ILE A 67 0.54 0.42 -6.62
N ASP A 68 1.32 0.18 -5.57
CA ASP A 68 2.72 0.63 -5.48
C ASP A 68 3.56 0.07 -6.63
N SER A 69 3.40 -1.22 -6.95
CA SER A 69 4.11 -1.84 -8.09
C SER A 69 3.67 -1.26 -9.44
N THR A 70 2.37 -0.97 -9.61
CA THR A 70 1.86 -0.37 -10.86
C THR A 70 2.41 1.04 -11.09
N ILE A 71 2.45 1.86 -10.03
CA ILE A 71 3.04 3.20 -10.10
C ILE A 71 4.54 3.11 -10.43
N MET A 72 5.27 2.22 -9.77
CA MET A 72 6.70 2.01 -10.03
C MET A 72 6.98 1.61 -11.48
N VAL A 73 6.23 0.64 -12.02
CA VAL A 73 6.34 0.21 -13.43
C VAL A 73 6.05 1.37 -14.37
N THR A 74 5.02 2.16 -14.08
CA THR A 74 4.64 3.33 -14.89
C THR A 74 5.75 4.38 -14.90
N MET A 75 6.31 4.71 -13.72
CA MET A 75 7.40 5.68 -13.61
C MET A 75 8.66 5.22 -14.35
N VAL A 76 9.04 3.95 -14.21
CA VAL A 76 10.22 3.39 -14.91
C VAL A 76 10.00 3.37 -16.42
N PHE A 77 8.80 3.02 -16.89
CA PHE A 77 8.47 3.03 -18.31
C PHE A 77 8.60 4.44 -18.92
N PHE A 78 7.97 5.44 -18.29
CA PHE A 78 8.07 6.81 -18.77
C PHE A 78 9.48 7.38 -18.63
N GLY A 79 10.19 7.08 -17.55
CA GLY A 79 11.60 7.46 -17.37
C GLY A 79 12.48 6.95 -18.51
N GLY A 80 12.40 5.67 -18.84
CA GLY A 80 13.17 5.10 -19.94
C GLY A 80 12.79 5.69 -21.31
N LYS A 81 11.51 6.01 -21.54
CA LYS A 81 11.06 6.68 -22.77
C LYS A 81 11.59 8.12 -22.87
N LEU A 82 11.64 8.85 -21.75
CA LEU A 82 12.20 10.21 -21.71
C LEU A 82 13.71 10.20 -21.94
N ASP A 83 14.44 9.22 -21.39
CA ASP A 83 15.88 9.08 -21.65
C ASP A 83 16.16 8.80 -23.13
N LEU A 84 15.37 7.92 -23.75
CA LEU A 84 15.49 7.61 -25.18
C LEU A 84 15.13 8.82 -26.06
N LEU A 85 14.11 9.57 -25.67
CA LEU A 85 13.75 10.84 -26.31
C LEU A 85 14.88 11.86 -26.20
N GLN A 86 15.50 11.99 -25.03
CA GLN A 86 16.63 12.89 -24.81
C GLN A 86 17.82 12.51 -25.71
N GLU A 87 18.14 11.22 -25.80
CA GLU A 87 19.24 10.76 -26.66
C GLU A 87 18.91 10.97 -28.14
N THR A 88 17.68 10.71 -28.56
CA THR A 88 17.21 10.97 -29.93
C THR A 88 17.26 12.47 -30.26
N SER A 89 16.84 13.34 -29.33
CA SER A 89 16.94 14.80 -29.52
C SER A 89 18.40 15.26 -29.62
N LYS A 90 19.33 14.68 -28.84
CA LYS A 90 20.76 14.97 -28.99
C LYS A 90 21.30 14.54 -30.35
N GLN A 91 20.90 13.36 -30.84
CA GLN A 91 21.28 12.87 -32.16
C GLN A 91 20.68 13.72 -33.29
N MET A 92 19.42 14.14 -33.18
CA MET A 92 18.73 15.01 -34.14
C MET A 92 19.29 16.44 -34.16
N LEU A 93 19.68 16.98 -33.00
CA LEU A 93 20.23 18.33 -32.87
C LEU A 93 21.76 18.38 -33.03
N GLY A 94 22.41 17.24 -33.23
CA GLY A 94 23.72 17.12 -33.87
C GLY A 94 24.92 16.99 -32.92
N THR A 95 25.51 15.80 -32.88
CA THR A 95 26.93 15.57 -32.57
C THR A 95 27.80 15.45 -33.83
N ASP A 96 27.21 15.47 -35.03
CA ASP A 96 27.90 15.18 -36.31
C ASP A 96 27.99 16.38 -37.27
N GLY A 97 27.81 17.62 -36.78
CA GLY A 97 27.94 18.84 -37.59
C GLY A 97 26.86 19.03 -38.68
N LYS A 98 25.87 18.13 -38.78
CA LYS A 98 24.63 18.28 -39.55
C LYS A 98 23.47 18.63 -38.63
N GLY A 99 23.52 19.81 -38.01
CA GLY A 99 22.30 20.39 -37.46
C GLY A 99 21.34 20.71 -38.61
N ILE A 100 20.05 20.46 -38.43
CA ILE A 100 19.02 20.99 -39.34
C ILE A 100 19.22 22.50 -39.42
N SER A 101 19.33 23.04 -40.64
CA SER A 101 19.39 24.48 -40.86
C SER A 101 18.04 25.11 -40.53
N ASP A 102 18.03 26.35 -40.04
CA ASP A 102 16.79 27.07 -39.68
C ASP A 102 15.74 27.06 -40.82
N GLU A 103 16.19 26.97 -42.08
CA GLU A 103 15.33 26.88 -43.28
C GLU A 103 14.58 25.55 -43.45
N GLU A 104 15.11 24.45 -42.89
CA GLU A 104 14.45 23.13 -42.88
C GLU A 104 13.56 22.94 -41.65
N ALA A 105 13.85 23.65 -40.55
CA ALA A 105 12.99 23.68 -39.36
C ALA A 105 11.68 24.44 -39.60
N ASP A 106 11.72 25.52 -40.38
CA ASP A 106 10.55 26.38 -40.68
C ASP A 106 9.56 25.76 -41.69
N LYS A 107 9.91 24.62 -42.31
CA LYS A 107 9.11 23.92 -43.33
C LYS A 107 8.36 22.66 -42.83
N ILE A 108 8.55 22.27 -41.57
CA ILE A 108 7.82 21.17 -40.90
C ILE A 108 6.63 21.74 -40.15
#